data_AF-A0A2G1BQ88-F1
#
_entry.id   AF-A0A2G1BQ88-F1
#
_cell.length_a   1.000
_cell.length_b   1.000
_cell.length_c   1.000
_cell.angle_alpha   90.00
_cell.angle_beta   90.00
_cell.angle_gamma   90.00
#
_symmetry.space_group_name_H-M   'P 1'
#
loop_
_entity.id
_entity.type
_entity.pdbx_description
1 polymer ?
#
loop_
_entity_poly.entity_id
_entity_poly.type
_entity_poly.pdbx_seq_one_letter_code
_entity_poly.pdbx_strand_id
1 'polypeptide(L)'
;GLPPVTLDAVVDRLQAARALGAEAWGKQWAQRDRRGFEFALDQVVDAAQTWVRRMQSMAPAQRPAYLAPAREVPGACVPQGPDGRERLLLAWALEWAGSTAVAGLPGDPLFDLRPSALVVVTA
;
A
#
# COMPACT_ATOMS: atom_id res chain seq x y z
N GLY A 1 7.26 7.32 -10.92
CA GLY A 1 6.67 6.30 -10.04
C GLY A 1 5.90 6.97 -8.93
N LEU A 2 5.03 6.24 -8.24
CA LEU A 2 4.37 6.77 -7.04
C LEU A 2 5.43 7.05 -5.97
N PRO A 3 5.33 8.16 -5.22
CA PRO A 3 6.17 8.37 -4.05
C PRO A 3 5.97 7.24 -3.04
N PRO A 4 6.95 6.90 -2.20
CA PRO A 4 6.78 5.85 -1.21
C PRO A 4 5.70 6.22 -0.18
N VAL A 5 4.94 5.23 0.27
CA VAL A 5 4.00 5.35 1.39
C VAL A 5 4.78 5.79 2.62
N THR A 6 4.31 6.85 3.27
CA THR A 6 4.99 7.52 4.38
C THR A 6 4.54 7.03 5.76
N LEU A 7 3.37 6.36 5.82
CA LEU A 7 2.65 6.02 7.06
C LEU A 7 2.08 7.24 7.81
N ASP A 8 2.11 8.42 7.19
CA ASP A 8 1.33 9.59 7.60
C ASP A 8 0.05 9.63 6.76
N ALA A 9 -1.11 9.49 7.42
CA ALA A 9 -2.39 9.40 6.75
C ALA A 9 -2.72 10.63 5.88
N VAL A 10 -2.30 11.83 6.28
CA VAL A 10 -2.58 13.07 5.55
C VAL A 10 -1.71 13.14 4.30
N VAL A 11 -0.40 12.88 4.44
CA VAL A 11 0.55 12.89 3.32
C VAL A 11 0.18 11.81 2.31
N ASP A 12 -0.08 10.58 2.78
CA ASP A 12 -0.44 9.46 1.92
C ASP A 12 -1.77 9.72 1.19
N ARG A 13 -2.77 10.30 1.88
CA ARG A 13 -4.02 10.71 1.24
C ARG A 13 -3.81 11.75 0.15
N LEU A 14 -2.96 12.76 0.37
CA LEU A 14 -2.66 13.77 -0.66
C LEU A 14 -1.95 13.15 -1.88
N GLN A 15 -1.04 12.21 -1.65
CA GLN A 15 -0.35 11.47 -2.71
C GLN A 15 -1.31 10.60 -3.51
N ALA A 16 -2.17 9.83 -2.83
CA ALA A 16 -3.18 8.99 -3.46
C ALA A 16 -4.21 9.83 -4.25
N ALA A 17 -4.70 10.92 -3.66
CA ALA A 17 -5.62 11.85 -4.33
C ALA A 17 -5.02 12.43 -5.60
N ARG A 18 -3.75 12.84 -5.57
CA ARG A 18 -3.05 13.37 -6.74
C ARG A 18 -2.88 12.30 -7.82
N ALA A 19 -2.50 11.09 -7.45
CA ALA A 19 -2.24 10.01 -8.39
C ALA A 19 -3.55 9.51 -9.04
N LEU A 20 -4.54 9.12 -8.23
CA LEU A 20 -5.82 8.63 -8.72
C LEU A 20 -6.65 9.73 -9.38
N GLY A 21 -6.53 10.98 -8.91
CA GLY A 21 -7.15 12.13 -9.54
C GLY A 21 -6.49 12.57 -10.85
N ALA A 22 -5.31 12.05 -11.21
CA ALA A 22 -4.73 12.27 -12.53
C ALA A 22 -5.37 11.37 -13.60
N GLU A 23 -5.87 10.20 -13.19
CA GLU A 23 -6.53 9.23 -14.04
C GLU A 23 -7.88 9.73 -14.58
N ALA A 24 -8.18 9.45 -15.84
CA ALA A 24 -9.42 9.90 -16.48
C ALA A 24 -10.67 9.38 -15.75
N TRP A 25 -10.65 8.11 -15.31
CA TRP A 25 -11.75 7.50 -14.56
C TRP A 25 -11.89 8.10 -13.15
N GLY A 26 -10.78 8.44 -12.49
CA GLY A 26 -10.77 9.05 -11.16
C GLY A 26 -11.35 10.47 -11.18
N LYS A 27 -10.99 11.27 -12.19
CA LYS A 27 -11.58 12.62 -12.41
C LYS A 27 -13.09 12.55 -12.61
N GLN A 28 -13.57 11.65 -13.47
CA GLN A 28 -14.99 11.48 -13.74
C GLN A 28 -15.76 11.06 -12.50
N TRP A 29 -15.20 10.13 -11.70
CA TRP A 29 -15.82 9.70 -10.46
C TRP A 29 -15.88 10.84 -9.44
N ALA A 30 -14.78 11.55 -9.19
CA ALA A 30 -14.76 12.68 -8.26
C ALA A 30 -15.76 13.79 -8.64
N GLN A 31 -15.99 14.01 -9.94
CA GLN A 31 -17.02 14.94 -10.42
C GLN A 31 -18.44 14.46 -10.17
N ARG A 32 -18.71 13.16 -10.37
CA ARG A 32 -20.03 12.56 -10.19
C ARG A 32 -20.39 12.32 -8.72
N ASP A 33 -19.43 11.89 -7.92
CA ASP A 33 -19.59 11.52 -6.51
C ASP A 33 -18.28 11.79 -5.76
N ARG A 34 -18.12 13.04 -5.34
CA ARG A 34 -16.94 13.48 -4.60
C ARG A 34 -16.78 12.78 -3.27
N ARG A 35 -17.88 12.55 -2.53
CA ARG A 35 -17.83 11.92 -1.21
C ARG A 35 -17.42 10.45 -1.32
N GLY A 36 -17.99 9.71 -2.27
CA GLY A 36 -17.59 8.33 -2.51
C GLY A 36 -16.13 8.20 -2.95
N PHE A 37 -15.64 9.14 -3.76
CA PHE A 37 -14.22 9.20 -4.12
C PHE A 37 -13.33 9.49 -2.91
N GLU A 38 -13.66 10.50 -2.10
CA GLU A 38 -12.94 10.85 -0.88
C GLU A 38 -12.91 9.70 0.14
N PHE A 39 -14.01 8.96 0.30
CA PHE A 39 -14.07 7.77 1.14
C PHE A 39 -13.15 6.66 0.62
N ALA A 40 -13.17 6.41 -0.69
CA ALA A 40 -12.33 5.39 -1.30
C ALA A 40 -10.84 5.70 -1.18
N LEU A 41 -10.45 6.99 -1.17
CA LEU A 41 -9.08 7.39 -0.89
C LEU A 41 -8.63 6.97 0.51
N ASP A 42 -9.48 7.13 1.53
CA ASP A 42 -9.16 6.65 2.88
C ASP A 42 -8.92 5.15 2.91
N GLN A 43 -9.80 4.38 2.25
CA GLN A 43 -9.69 2.91 2.17
C GLN A 43 -8.40 2.47 1.45
N VAL A 44 -8.01 3.17 0.38
CA VAL A 44 -6.77 2.90 -0.35
C VAL A 44 -5.54 3.17 0.52
N VAL A 45 -5.53 4.31 1.23
CA VAL A 45 -4.43 4.68 2.12
C VAL A 45 -4.30 3.66 3.25
N ASP A 46 -5.40 3.31 3.91
CA ASP A 46 -5.42 2.33 5.00
C ASP A 46 -4.89 0.95 4.53
N ALA A 47 -5.35 0.48 3.37
CA ALA A 47 -4.88 -0.78 2.80
C ALA A 47 -3.37 -0.74 2.47
N ALA A 48 -2.90 0.33 1.84
CA ALA A 48 -1.49 0.49 1.48
C ALA A 48 -0.59 0.54 2.74
N GLN A 49 -0.97 1.35 3.74
CA GLN A 49 -0.25 1.45 5.00
C GLN A 49 -0.24 0.11 5.76
N THR A 50 -1.36 -0.62 5.75
CA THR A 50 -1.46 -1.95 6.36
C THR A 50 -0.45 -2.92 5.75
N TRP A 51 -0.34 -2.97 4.41
CA TRP A 51 0.66 -3.80 3.76
C TRP A 51 2.10 -3.37 4.04
N VAL A 52 2.37 -2.06 4.07
CA VAL A 52 3.71 -1.56 4.43
C VAL A 52 4.08 -1.97 5.85
N ARG A 53 3.18 -1.78 6.83
CA ARG A 53 3.39 -2.22 8.22
C ARG A 53 3.64 -3.72 8.31
N ARG A 54 2.91 -4.52 7.54
CA ARG A 54 3.12 -5.96 7.48
C ARG A 54 4.49 -6.33 6.88
N MET A 55 4.95 -5.61 5.86
CA MET A 55 6.26 -5.83 5.27
C MET A 55 7.42 -5.33 6.14
N GLN A 56 7.20 -4.33 6.99
CA GLN A 56 8.19 -3.88 7.98
C GLN A 56 8.54 -4.98 9.00
N SER A 57 7.62 -5.91 9.28
CA SER A 57 7.87 -7.06 10.16
C SER A 57 8.47 -8.26 9.43
N MET A 58 8.90 -8.12 8.18
CA MET A 58 9.48 -9.19 7.36
C MET A 58 10.89 -8.81 6.91
N ALA A 59 11.77 -9.82 6.83
CA ALA A 59 13.08 -9.61 6.22
C ALA A 59 12.91 -9.22 4.74
N PRO A 60 13.78 -8.34 4.18
CA PRO A 60 13.65 -7.88 2.80
C PRO A 60 13.49 -9.01 1.77
N ALA A 61 14.23 -10.13 1.97
CA ALA A 61 14.20 -11.29 1.09
C ALA A 61 12.85 -12.04 1.06
N GLN A 62 12.00 -11.90 2.08
CA GLN A 62 10.71 -12.61 2.18
C GLN A 62 9.57 -11.88 1.46
N ARG A 63 9.69 -10.56 1.26
CA ARG A 63 8.61 -9.71 0.75
C ARG A 63 8.17 -10.04 -0.68
N PRO A 64 9.05 -10.39 -1.64
CA PRO A 64 8.61 -10.76 -2.98
C PRO A 64 7.69 -11.98 -3.00
N ALA A 65 8.02 -13.00 -2.20
CA ALA A 65 7.21 -14.21 -2.06
C ALA A 65 5.87 -13.94 -1.35
N TYR A 66 5.83 -12.97 -0.43
CA TYR A 66 4.60 -12.52 0.22
C TYR A 66 3.67 -11.75 -0.75
N LEU A 67 4.23 -10.87 -1.59
CA LEU A 67 3.47 -10.03 -2.51
C LEU A 67 2.95 -10.80 -3.73
N ALA A 68 3.67 -11.82 -4.21
CA ALA A 68 3.28 -12.59 -5.38
C ALA A 68 1.84 -13.15 -5.31
N PRO A 69 1.44 -13.92 -4.28
CA PRO A 69 0.06 -14.41 -4.17
C PRO A 69 -0.95 -13.28 -3.92
N ALA A 70 -0.54 -12.20 -3.22
CA ALA A 70 -1.43 -11.06 -2.97
C ALA A 70 -1.84 -10.35 -4.27
N ARG A 71 -0.98 -10.34 -5.30
CA ARG A 71 -1.26 -9.77 -6.63
C ARG A 71 -2.25 -10.59 -7.44
N GLU A 72 -2.38 -11.87 -7.17
CA GLU A 72 -3.31 -12.75 -7.89
C GLU A 72 -4.76 -12.55 -7.42
N VAL A 73 -4.98 -12.16 -6.16
CA VAL A 73 -6.32 -12.00 -5.58
C VAL A 73 -7.16 -10.94 -6.31
N PRO A 74 -6.64 -9.73 -6.63
CA PRO A 74 -7.39 -8.76 -7.42
C PRO A 74 -7.58 -9.17 -8.89
N GLY A 75 -6.61 -9.87 -9.48
CA GLY A 75 -6.62 -10.27 -10.89
C GLY A 75 -7.54 -11.44 -11.23
N ALA A 76 -7.91 -12.27 -10.25
CA ALA A 76 -8.67 -13.50 -10.45
C ALA A 76 -10.18 -13.33 -10.73
N CYS A 77 -10.75 -12.12 -10.70
CA CYS A 77 -12.15 -11.93 -11.14
C CYS A 77 -12.31 -10.82 -12.17
N VAL A 78 -13.17 -11.11 -13.13
CA VAL A 78 -13.57 -10.20 -14.21
C VAL A 78 -14.11 -8.89 -13.61
N PRO A 79 -13.63 -7.71 -14.04
CA PRO A 79 -13.97 -6.40 -13.47
C PRO A 79 -15.43 -5.93 -13.74
N GLN A 80 -16.31 -6.81 -14.21
CA GLN A 80 -17.69 -6.48 -14.60
C GLN A 80 -18.73 -6.72 -13.48
N GLY A 81 -18.30 -7.09 -12.27
CA GLY A 81 -19.16 -7.18 -11.09
C GLY A 81 -19.17 -5.90 -10.23
N PRO A 82 -20.11 -5.78 -9.27
CA PRO A 82 -20.19 -4.64 -8.35
C PRO A 82 -18.86 -4.36 -7.61
N ASP A 83 -18.04 -5.38 -7.39
CA ASP A 83 -16.76 -5.29 -6.65
C ASP A 83 -15.57 -4.88 -7.53
N GLY A 84 -15.76 -4.68 -8.83
CA GLY A 84 -14.66 -4.44 -9.78
C GLY A 84 -13.81 -3.21 -9.43
N ARG A 85 -14.46 -2.16 -8.91
CA ARG A 85 -13.77 -0.94 -8.48
C ARG A 85 -12.97 -1.16 -7.19
N GLU A 86 -13.56 -1.81 -6.20
CA GLU A 86 -12.89 -2.08 -4.92
C GLU A 86 -11.63 -2.92 -5.15
N ARG A 87 -11.71 -3.93 -6.04
CA ARG A 87 -10.56 -4.74 -6.44
C ARG A 87 -9.50 -3.93 -7.18
N LEU A 88 -9.90 -3.04 -8.09
CA LEU A 88 -8.97 -2.15 -8.80
C LEU A 88 -8.21 -1.25 -7.80
N LEU A 89 -8.93 -0.64 -6.86
CA LEU A 89 -8.34 0.22 -5.84
C LEU A 89 -7.44 -0.57 -4.88
N LEU A 90 -7.83 -1.78 -4.51
CA LEU A 90 -7.01 -2.68 -3.71
C LEU A 90 -5.73 -3.11 -4.44
N ALA A 91 -5.83 -3.45 -5.73
CA ALA A 91 -4.67 -3.75 -6.57
C ALA A 91 -3.72 -2.54 -6.66
N TRP A 92 -4.29 -1.34 -6.82
CA TRP A 92 -3.51 -0.11 -6.86
C TRP A 92 -2.79 0.14 -5.52
N ALA A 93 -3.47 -0.03 -4.39
CA ALA A 93 -2.86 0.06 -3.07
C ALA A 93 -1.72 -0.96 -2.88
N LEU A 94 -1.85 -2.16 -3.49
CA LEU A 94 -0.87 -3.24 -3.39
C LEU A 94 0.41 -2.87 -4.10
N GLU A 95 0.29 -2.39 -5.33
CA GLU A 95 1.45 -1.96 -6.11
C GLU A 95 2.11 -0.72 -5.51
N TRP A 96 1.33 0.18 -4.90
CA TRP A 96 1.89 1.29 -4.17
C TRP A 96 2.70 0.86 -2.93
N ALA A 97 2.15 -0.04 -2.10
CA ALA A 97 2.87 -0.61 -0.98
C ALA A 97 4.09 -1.44 -1.42
N GLY A 98 3.95 -2.24 -2.48
CA GLY A 98 5.02 -3.06 -3.03
C GLY A 98 6.17 -2.22 -3.60
N SER A 99 5.87 -1.17 -4.36
CA SER A 99 6.88 -0.22 -4.85
C SER A 99 7.61 0.49 -3.71
N THR A 100 6.90 0.79 -2.61
CA THR A 100 7.51 1.34 -1.38
C THR A 100 8.51 0.35 -0.78
N ALA A 101 8.14 -0.93 -0.67
CA ALA A 101 9.04 -1.95 -0.16
C ALA A 101 10.26 -2.19 -1.07
N VAL A 102 10.10 -2.08 -2.39
CA VAL A 102 11.21 -2.17 -3.37
C VAL A 102 12.18 -0.99 -3.24
N ALA A 103 11.68 0.20 -2.91
CA ALA A 103 12.53 1.37 -2.63
C ALA A 103 13.32 1.25 -1.31
N GLY A 104 13.03 0.23 -0.49
CA GLY A 104 13.64 -0.02 0.80
C GLY A 104 12.81 0.54 1.95
N LEU A 105 12.71 -0.22 3.04
CA LEU A 105 12.07 0.23 4.27
C LEU A 105 13.13 0.63 5.31
N PRO A 106 12.87 1.63 6.18
CA PRO A 106 13.87 2.12 7.14
C PRO A 106 14.46 1.05 8.07
N GLY A 107 13.70 -0.01 8.35
CA GLY A 107 14.13 -1.12 9.22
C GLY A 107 14.97 -2.19 8.52
N ASP A 108 15.16 -2.11 7.19
CA ASP A 108 15.86 -3.16 6.42
C ASP A 108 17.28 -3.46 6.93
N PRO A 109 18.11 -2.45 7.25
CA PRO A 109 19.45 -2.70 7.79
C PRO A 109 19.46 -3.47 9.12
N LEU A 110 18.36 -3.41 9.89
CA LEU A 110 18.27 -4.09 11.19
C LEU A 110 18.22 -5.62 11.06
N PHE A 111 17.77 -6.15 9.90
CA PHE A 111 17.70 -7.59 9.66
C PHE A 111 19.07 -8.23 9.42
N ASP A 112 20.06 -7.45 9.01
CA ASP A 112 21.44 -7.92 8.79
C ASP A 112 22.33 -7.75 10.03
N LEU A 113 21.82 -7.08 11.08
CA LEU A 113 22.58 -6.89 12.32
C LEU A 113 22.82 -8.23 13.01
N ARG A 114 24.09 -8.46 13.40
CA ARG A 114 24.48 -9.53 14.31
C ARG A 114 24.80 -8.93 15.68
N PRO A 115 23.80 -8.76 16.57
CA PRO A 115 24.06 -8.18 17.88
C PRO A 115 25.02 -9.08 18.65
N SER A 116 26.13 -8.50 19.13
CA SER A 116 27.10 -9.19 19.97
C SER A 116 26.62 -9.37 21.41
N ALA A 117 25.60 -8.62 21.82
CA ALA A 117 24.91 -8.73 23.11
C ALA A 117 23.46 -8.24 22.99
N LEU A 118 22.56 -8.83 23.79
CA LEU A 118 21.17 -8.42 23.93
C LEU A 118 20.94 -7.98 25.38
N VAL A 119 20.52 -6.74 25.60
CA VAL A 119 20.13 -6.24 26.92
C VAL A 119 18.60 -6.19 26.96
N VAL A 120 18.01 -7.03 27.79
CA VAL A 120 16.57 -7.01 28.09
C VAL A 120 16.40 -6.32 29.44
N VAL A 121 15.65 -5.23 29.48
CA VAL A 121 15.28 -4.55 30.73
C VAL A 121 13.88 -5.04 31.12
N THR A 122 13.77 -5.69 32.26
CA THR A 122 12.49 -6.06 32.87
C THR A 122 12.13 -5.04 33.94
N ALA A 123 10.87 -4.61 33.97
CA ALA A 123 10.32 -3.72 35.00
C ALA A 123 10.18 -4.42 36.35
#